data_AF-A0A125BES7-F1
#
_entry.id   AF-A0A125BES7-F1
#
_cell.length_a   1.000
_cell.length_b   1.000
_cell.length_c   1.000
_cell.angle_alpha   90.00
_cell.angle_beta   90.00
_cell.angle_gamma   90.00
#
_symmetry.space_group_name_H-M   'P 1'
#
loop_
_entity.id
_entity.type
_entity.pdbx_description
1 polymer ?
#
loop_
_entity_poly.entity_id
_entity_poly.type
_entity_poly.pdbx_seq_one_letter_code
_entity_poly.pdbx_strand_id
1 'polypeptide(L)'
;MKQLSVTDTIKIAMTVTVIFASVTSFGTRATSQVDNNYLNTLKINSTVMDVSQYKPLEASKMYPAPTEGIVQHVLALPALNDEQDYMLEVQIGQNKIVDCNKTKLIGEIDKISLAGWGYVYYQVDKVMQGPTTKMMCTNAQSAEFIVLNEAMTLRYDSRQPKVFYLPEGTELRYRVWKTVNEFEFSGQ
;
A
#
# COMPACT_ATOMS: atom_id res chain seq x y z
N MET A 1 -10.64 -40.55 93.72
CA MET A 1 -9.32 -40.82 94.36
C MET A 1 -8.27 -40.67 93.27
N LYS A 2 -7.37 -39.69 93.43
CA LYS A 2 -6.10 -39.48 92.69
C LYS A 2 -5.32 -40.82 92.60
N GLN A 3 -4.54 -41.22 91.60
CA GLN A 3 -3.70 -40.57 90.58
C GLN A 3 -3.36 -41.64 89.52
N LEU A 4 -2.95 -41.24 88.30
CA LEU A 4 -1.81 -41.86 87.61
C LEU A 4 -1.41 -40.98 86.41
N SER A 5 -0.23 -40.40 86.53
CA SER A 5 0.54 -39.68 85.52
C SER A 5 1.41 -40.68 84.77
N VAL A 6 1.41 -40.65 83.43
CA VAL A 6 2.59 -41.03 82.63
C VAL A 6 2.64 -40.13 81.41
N THR A 7 3.77 -39.42 81.30
CA THR A 7 4.22 -38.57 80.21
C THR A 7 4.66 -39.45 79.04
N ASP A 8 4.26 -39.12 77.81
CA ASP A 8 4.98 -39.55 76.62
C ASP A 8 4.99 -38.44 75.56
N THR A 9 6.18 -37.92 75.33
CA THR A 9 6.55 -36.98 74.28
C THR A 9 6.45 -37.62 72.90
N ILE A 10 5.56 -37.10 72.04
CA ILE A 10 5.55 -37.42 70.61
C ILE A 10 5.92 -36.15 69.84
N LYS A 11 7.10 -36.18 69.22
CA LYS A 11 7.60 -35.18 68.27
C LYS A 11 6.78 -35.28 66.99
N ILE A 12 5.91 -34.31 66.71
CA ILE A 12 5.23 -34.19 65.42
C ILE A 12 6.06 -33.25 64.55
N ALA A 13 6.67 -33.84 63.52
CA ALA A 13 7.46 -33.15 62.52
C ALA A 13 6.57 -32.17 61.73
N MET A 14 6.99 -30.90 61.67
CA MET A 14 6.46 -29.94 60.71
C MET A 14 7.00 -30.27 59.32
N THR A 15 6.16 -30.80 58.44
CA THR A 15 6.42 -30.78 56.99
C THR A 15 5.66 -29.62 56.38
N VAL A 16 6.36 -28.50 56.15
CA VAL A 16 5.87 -27.37 55.35
C VAL A 16 6.21 -27.66 53.90
N THR A 17 5.22 -28.09 53.12
CA THR A 17 5.36 -28.25 51.67
C THR A 17 5.11 -26.90 51.00
N VAL A 18 6.17 -26.16 50.71
CA VAL A 18 6.10 -24.93 49.90
C VAL A 18 6.05 -25.34 48.43
N ILE A 19 4.86 -25.34 47.83
CA ILE A 19 4.69 -25.48 46.38
C ILE A 19 4.94 -24.10 45.77
N PHE A 20 6.14 -23.85 45.27
CA PHE A 20 6.42 -22.72 44.38
C PHE A 20 5.75 -23.00 43.03
N ALA A 21 4.50 -22.57 42.86
CA ALA A 21 3.87 -22.52 41.55
C ALA A 21 4.43 -21.29 40.80
N SER A 22 5.53 -21.48 40.07
CA SER A 22 6.02 -20.50 39.11
C SER A 22 5.05 -20.43 37.93
N VAL A 23 4.03 -19.59 38.05
CA VAL A 23 3.11 -19.27 36.95
C VAL A 23 3.87 -18.34 36.00
N THR A 24 4.60 -18.89 35.05
CA THR A 24 5.07 -18.10 33.90
C THR A 24 3.83 -17.73 33.09
N SER A 25 3.32 -16.52 33.28
CA SER A 25 2.32 -15.95 32.38
C SER A 25 2.99 -15.76 31.01
N PHE A 26 2.89 -16.76 30.14
CA PHE A 26 3.10 -16.55 28.73
C PHE A 26 2.06 -15.52 28.28
N GLY A 27 2.49 -14.28 28.08
CA GLY A 27 1.63 -13.25 27.50
C GLY A 27 1.20 -13.71 26.11
N THR A 28 -0.04 -14.14 25.96
CA THR A 28 -0.62 -14.41 24.66
C THR A 28 -0.73 -13.08 23.93
N ARG A 29 0.21 -12.77 23.03
CA ARG A 29 -0.04 -11.73 22.03
C ARG A 29 -1.07 -12.29 21.07
N ALA A 30 -2.33 -11.93 21.27
CA ALA A 30 -3.38 -12.18 20.30
C ALA A 30 -3.09 -11.27 19.09
N THR A 31 -2.40 -11.81 18.08
CA THR A 31 -2.40 -11.17 16.77
C THR A 31 -3.80 -11.39 16.19
N SER A 32 -4.61 -10.34 16.14
CA SER A 32 -5.90 -10.40 15.45
C SER A 32 -5.65 -10.85 14.01
N GLN A 33 -6.44 -11.79 13.49
CA GLN A 33 -6.34 -12.18 12.09
C GLN A 33 -6.45 -10.93 11.21
N VAL A 34 -5.50 -10.75 10.29
CA VAL A 34 -5.52 -9.65 9.33
C VAL A 34 -6.70 -9.88 8.39
N ASP A 35 -7.76 -9.08 8.54
CA ASP A 35 -8.83 -9.07 7.55
C ASP A 35 -8.32 -8.41 6.26
N ASN A 36 -7.92 -9.25 5.31
CA ASN A 36 -7.42 -8.83 4.01
C ASN A 36 -8.50 -8.17 3.13
N ASN A 37 -9.79 -8.26 3.47
CA ASN A 37 -10.86 -7.63 2.69
C ASN A 37 -10.94 -6.11 2.87
N TYR A 38 -10.29 -5.53 3.88
CA TYR A 38 -10.32 -4.09 4.10
C TYR A 38 -9.80 -3.30 2.89
N LEU A 39 -8.80 -3.83 2.17
CA LEU A 39 -8.24 -3.17 0.99
C LEU A 39 -9.26 -3.00 -0.14
N ASN A 40 -10.18 -3.96 -0.30
CA ASN A 40 -11.24 -3.90 -1.30
C ASN A 40 -12.30 -2.84 -0.97
N THR A 41 -12.32 -2.34 0.27
CA THR A 41 -13.25 -1.29 0.73
C THR A 41 -12.67 0.12 0.66
N LEU A 42 -11.35 0.25 0.43
CA LEU A 42 -10.70 1.55 0.32
C LEU A 42 -11.16 2.28 -0.95
N LYS A 43 -12.01 3.29 -0.76
CA LYS A 43 -12.47 4.15 -1.85
C LYS A 43 -11.52 5.32 -2.03
N ILE A 44 -10.58 5.19 -2.97
CA ILE A 44 -9.76 6.31 -3.43
C ILE A 44 -10.63 7.15 -4.37
N ASN A 45 -10.74 8.45 -4.08
CA ASN A 45 -11.45 9.37 -4.95
C ASN A 45 -10.52 9.78 -6.08
N SER A 46 -10.79 9.31 -7.30
CA SER A 46 -10.05 9.68 -8.50
C SER A 46 -10.81 10.73 -9.32
N THR A 47 -10.11 11.77 -9.75
CA THR A 47 -10.66 12.79 -10.67
C THR A 47 -9.70 12.97 -11.83
N VAL A 48 -10.25 13.09 -13.05
CA VAL A 48 -9.48 13.26 -14.28
C VAL A 48 -10.01 14.50 -14.99
N MET A 49 -9.13 15.44 -15.34
CA MET A 49 -9.50 16.71 -15.93
C MET A 49 -8.53 17.10 -17.04
N ASP A 50 -9.06 17.43 -18.21
CA ASP A 50 -8.36 18.14 -19.28
C ASP A 50 -8.59 19.66 -19.18
N VAL A 51 -8.03 20.43 -20.12
CA VAL A 51 -8.17 21.89 -20.17
C VAL A 51 -9.63 22.36 -20.27
N SER A 52 -10.47 21.62 -21.00
CA SER A 52 -11.87 22.00 -21.26
C SER A 52 -12.78 21.80 -20.05
N GLN A 53 -12.44 20.84 -19.18
CA GLN A 53 -13.23 20.47 -18.00
C GLN A 53 -12.54 20.83 -16.68
N TYR A 54 -11.40 21.52 -16.73
CA TYR A 54 -10.62 21.82 -15.54
C TYR A 54 -11.41 22.67 -14.54
N LYS A 55 -11.49 22.15 -13.32
CA LYS A 55 -12.01 22.87 -12.16
C LYS A 55 -11.05 22.67 -10.99
N PRO A 56 -10.55 23.74 -10.34
CA PRO A 56 -9.69 23.60 -9.18
C PRO A 56 -10.47 22.88 -8.06
N LEU A 57 -9.94 21.76 -7.59
CA LEU A 57 -10.43 21.06 -6.41
C LEU A 57 -9.77 21.66 -5.18
N GLU A 58 -10.49 21.80 -4.07
CA GLU A 58 -9.94 22.39 -2.84
C GLU A 58 -8.65 21.68 -2.37
N ALA A 59 -8.58 20.35 -2.52
CA ALA A 59 -7.44 19.55 -2.14
C ALA A 59 -6.23 19.66 -3.10
N SER A 60 -6.43 20.15 -4.33
CA SER A 60 -5.39 20.21 -5.36
C SER A 60 -5.24 21.58 -6.04
N LYS A 61 -5.90 22.63 -5.53
CA LYS A 61 -5.91 23.98 -6.14
C LYS A 61 -4.55 24.66 -6.22
N MET A 62 -3.56 24.20 -5.44
CA MET A 62 -2.18 24.69 -5.52
C MET A 62 -1.38 24.11 -6.68
N TYR A 63 -1.83 22.99 -7.26
CA TYR A 63 -1.18 22.39 -8.42
C TYR A 63 -1.57 23.16 -9.70
N PRO A 64 -0.67 23.28 -10.69
CA PRO A 64 -0.97 23.95 -11.95
C PRO A 64 -2.18 23.37 -12.67
N ALA A 65 -2.89 24.19 -13.45
CA ALA A 65 -3.89 23.67 -14.39
C ALA A 65 -3.21 22.82 -15.49
N PRO A 66 -3.88 21.78 -16.03
CA PRO A 66 -3.36 21.05 -17.19
C PRO A 66 -3.23 21.99 -18.40
N THR A 67 -2.27 21.69 -19.27
CA THR A 67 -2.07 22.37 -20.56
C THR A 67 -2.69 21.58 -21.70
N GLU A 68 -2.77 22.16 -22.89
CA GLU A 68 -3.32 21.49 -24.07
C GLU A 68 -2.58 20.17 -24.37
N GLY A 69 -3.33 19.11 -24.67
CA GLY A 69 -2.80 17.75 -24.88
C GLY A 69 -2.34 17.00 -23.62
N ILE A 70 -2.47 17.61 -22.44
CA ILE A 70 -2.14 17.02 -21.14
C ILE A 70 -3.40 16.90 -20.28
N VAL A 71 -3.52 15.79 -19.57
CA VAL A 71 -4.63 15.46 -18.67
C VAL A 71 -4.12 15.34 -17.25
N GLN A 72 -4.79 16.02 -16.31
CA GLN A 72 -4.49 15.95 -14.89
C GLN A 72 -5.30 14.81 -14.24
N HIS A 73 -4.60 13.85 -13.63
CA HIS A 73 -5.17 12.80 -12.81
C HIS A 73 -4.87 13.09 -11.33
N VAL A 74 -5.90 13.13 -10.50
CA VAL A 74 -5.82 13.41 -9.07
C VAL A 74 -6.36 12.20 -8.31
N LEU A 75 -5.54 11.62 -7.42
CA LEU A 75 -5.94 10.55 -6.51
C LEU A 75 -5.95 11.09 -5.08
N ALA A 76 -7.15 11.30 -4.52
CA ALA A 76 -7.32 11.65 -3.12
C ALA A 76 -7.49 10.36 -2.29
N LEU A 77 -6.51 10.10 -1.42
CA LEU A 77 -6.46 8.90 -0.60
C LEU A 77 -7.30 9.10 0.68
N PRO A 78 -8.13 8.13 1.10
CA PRO A 78 -8.79 8.19 2.39
C PRO A 78 -7.78 8.08 3.54
N ALA A 79 -8.04 8.77 4.65
CA ALA A 79 -7.18 8.68 5.84
C ALA A 79 -7.26 7.31 6.50
N LEU A 80 -6.10 6.76 6.86
CA LEU A 80 -5.98 5.50 7.61
C LEU A 80 -5.23 5.75 8.93
N ASN A 81 -5.40 4.85 9.90
CA ASN A 81 -4.70 4.98 11.18
C ASN A 81 -3.19 4.70 11.04
N ASP A 82 -2.82 3.62 10.35
CA ASP A 82 -1.44 3.14 10.24
C ASP A 82 -0.93 3.23 8.79
N GLU A 83 -0.93 4.44 8.20
CA GLU A 83 -0.58 4.65 6.78
C GLU A 83 0.82 4.16 6.40
N GLN A 84 1.74 4.05 7.37
CA GLN A 84 3.09 3.54 7.15
C GLN A 84 3.13 2.08 6.66
N ASP A 85 2.08 1.31 6.95
CA ASP A 85 1.96 -0.08 6.52
C ASP A 85 1.42 -0.20 5.10
N TYR A 86 1.04 0.92 4.47
CA TYR A 86 0.39 0.96 3.18
C TYR A 86 1.26 1.63 2.12
N MET A 87 1.16 1.13 0.89
CA MET A 87 1.78 1.74 -0.28
C MET A 87 0.75 1.85 -1.40
N LEU A 88 0.86 2.89 -2.21
CA LEU A 88 0.09 3.05 -3.45
C LEU A 88 0.97 2.64 -4.62
N GLU A 89 0.59 1.62 -5.37
CA GLU A 89 1.24 1.28 -6.63
C GLU A 89 0.41 1.82 -7.78
N VAL A 90 1.09 2.47 -8.72
CA VAL A 90 0.51 3.14 -9.86
C VAL A 90 1.12 2.57 -11.14
N GLN A 91 0.26 2.30 -12.11
CA GLN A 91 0.64 1.98 -13.47
C GLN A 91 0.08 3.03 -14.41
N ILE A 92 0.98 3.63 -15.18
CA ILE A 92 0.65 4.54 -16.28
C ILE A 92 0.76 3.71 -17.56
N GLY A 93 -0.12 3.91 -18.52
CA GLY A 93 -0.12 3.09 -19.73
C GLY A 93 -1.19 3.51 -20.72
N GLN A 94 -1.40 2.70 -21.75
CA GLN A 94 -2.41 2.93 -22.78
C GLN A 94 -3.16 1.64 -23.05
N ASN A 95 -4.49 1.73 -23.20
CA ASN A 95 -5.28 0.62 -23.74
C ASN A 95 -5.04 0.51 -25.24
N LYS A 96 -4.49 -0.62 -25.69
CA LYS A 96 -4.20 -0.90 -27.10
C LYS A 96 -4.78 -2.25 -27.49
N ILE A 97 -5.20 -2.35 -28.74
CA ILE A 97 -5.49 -3.64 -29.36
C ILE A 97 -4.15 -4.23 -29.77
N VAL A 98 -3.75 -5.35 -29.18
CA VAL A 98 -2.46 -6.00 -29.38
C VAL A 98 -2.62 -7.45 -29.81
N ASP A 99 -1.60 -7.95 -30.52
CA ASP A 99 -1.48 -9.36 -30.88
C ASP A 99 -0.75 -10.15 -29.77
N CYS A 100 -0.25 -11.33 -30.10
CA CYS A 100 0.47 -12.17 -29.14
C CYS A 100 1.83 -11.58 -28.69
N ASN A 101 2.32 -10.50 -29.32
CA ASN A 101 3.63 -9.95 -29.01
C ASN A 101 3.64 -9.16 -27.71
N LYS A 102 4.69 -9.39 -26.91
CA LYS A 102 4.92 -8.63 -25.68
C LYS A 102 5.39 -7.23 -26.05
N THR A 103 4.47 -6.30 -25.99
CA THR A 103 4.69 -4.90 -26.32
C THR A 103 4.91 -4.08 -25.06
N LYS A 104 5.83 -3.13 -25.08
CA LYS A 104 6.07 -2.19 -23.98
C LYS A 104 5.90 -0.75 -24.44
N LEU A 105 5.62 0.16 -23.50
CA LEU A 105 5.72 1.60 -23.71
C LEU A 105 6.93 2.15 -22.95
N ILE A 106 7.55 3.20 -23.48
CA ILE A 106 8.69 3.89 -22.85
C ILE A 106 8.39 5.38 -22.80
N GLY A 107 8.75 6.02 -21.69
CA GLY A 107 8.66 7.46 -21.47
C GLY A 107 9.34 7.86 -20.18
N GLU A 108 9.51 9.15 -19.94
CA GLU A 108 10.07 9.66 -18.68
C GLU A 108 8.93 10.01 -17.72
N ILE A 109 9.08 9.66 -16.44
CA ILE A 109 8.15 10.03 -15.38
C ILE A 109 8.89 10.97 -14.44
N ASP A 110 8.69 12.27 -14.65
CA ASP A 110 9.34 13.31 -13.87
C ASP A 110 8.64 13.53 -12.54
N LYS A 111 9.42 13.51 -11.45
CA LYS A 111 8.95 13.89 -10.11
C LYS A 111 9.29 15.36 -9.88
N ILE A 112 8.30 16.22 -10.02
CA ILE A 112 8.49 17.67 -10.00
C ILE A 112 8.10 18.23 -8.63
N SER A 113 8.94 19.09 -8.06
CA SER A 113 8.65 19.80 -6.82
C SER A 113 7.75 21.00 -7.08
N LEU A 114 6.66 21.11 -6.31
CA LEU A 114 5.77 22.25 -6.30
C LEU A 114 6.40 23.37 -5.46
N ALA A 115 6.93 24.37 -6.15
CA ALA A 115 7.66 25.49 -5.56
C ALA A 115 6.82 26.19 -4.46
N GLY A 116 7.44 26.41 -3.30
CA GLY A 116 6.82 27.07 -2.14
C GLY A 116 5.96 26.17 -1.24
N TRP A 117 5.66 24.93 -1.67
CA TRP A 117 4.81 24.00 -0.90
C TRP A 117 5.57 22.80 -0.32
N GLY A 118 6.71 22.44 -0.92
CA GLY A 118 7.45 21.22 -0.55
C GLY A 118 6.75 19.93 -0.98
N TYR A 119 5.72 20.06 -1.82
CA TYR A 119 4.94 18.97 -2.39
C TYR A 119 5.52 18.53 -3.72
N VAL A 120 5.08 17.38 -4.20
CA VAL A 120 5.51 16.87 -5.51
C VAL A 120 4.31 16.44 -6.34
N TYR A 121 4.47 16.49 -7.65
CA TYR A 121 3.59 15.86 -8.63
C TYR A 121 4.43 15.10 -9.65
N TYR A 122 3.75 14.28 -10.43
CA TYR A 122 4.38 13.45 -11.47
C TYR A 122 3.95 13.93 -12.84
N GLN A 123 4.87 13.98 -13.79
CA GLN A 123 4.58 14.42 -15.14
C GLN A 123 5.18 13.45 -16.15
N VAL A 124 4.42 13.18 -17.20
CA VAL A 124 4.89 12.44 -18.38
C VAL A 124 4.65 13.34 -19.58
N ASP A 125 5.72 13.80 -20.22
CA ASP A 125 5.59 14.68 -21.40
C ASP A 125 5.25 13.89 -22.65
N LYS A 126 5.81 12.68 -22.78
CA LYS A 126 5.69 11.87 -23.98
C LYS A 126 5.72 10.38 -23.67
N VAL A 127 4.79 9.66 -24.27
CA VAL A 127 4.75 8.20 -24.30
C VAL A 127 5.13 7.71 -25.69
N MET A 128 6.12 6.82 -25.76
CA MET A 128 6.62 6.24 -27.01
C MET A 128 6.41 4.72 -27.04
N GLN A 129 6.33 4.20 -28.26
CA GLN A 129 6.30 2.76 -28.48
C GLN A 129 7.67 2.17 -28.11
N GLY A 130 7.68 1.30 -27.11
CA GLY A 130 8.85 0.55 -26.69
C GLY A 130 9.08 -0.70 -27.53
N PRO A 131 10.05 -1.56 -27.13
CA PRO A 131 10.33 -2.80 -27.82
C PRO A 131 9.11 -3.73 -27.81
N THR A 132 8.99 -4.51 -28.88
CA THR A 132 8.02 -5.58 -29.03
C THR A 132 8.70 -6.85 -29.49
N THR A 133 8.17 -8.01 -29.09
CA THR A 133 8.64 -9.29 -29.62
C THR A 133 8.25 -9.46 -31.09
N LYS A 134 8.81 -10.47 -31.77
CA LYS A 134 8.48 -10.80 -33.17
C LYS A 134 8.05 -12.26 -33.31
N MET A 135 7.02 -12.65 -32.56
CA MET A 135 6.40 -13.96 -32.66
C MET A 135 5.43 -13.99 -33.84
N MET A 136 5.24 -15.17 -34.43
CA MET A 136 4.18 -15.40 -35.41
C MET A 136 2.85 -15.53 -34.66
N CYS A 137 1.95 -14.55 -34.84
CA CYS A 137 0.65 -14.55 -34.18
C CYS A 137 -0.43 -15.09 -35.12
N THR A 138 -1.07 -16.18 -34.71
CA THR A 138 -2.21 -16.81 -35.42
C THR A 138 -3.56 -16.53 -34.74
N ASN A 139 -3.52 -15.99 -33.53
CA ASN A 139 -4.72 -15.70 -32.74
C ASN A 139 -5.26 -14.30 -33.07
N ALA A 140 -6.54 -14.07 -32.76
CA ALA A 140 -7.15 -12.75 -32.85
C ALA A 140 -6.49 -11.77 -31.86
N GLN A 141 -6.47 -10.49 -32.23
CA GLN A 141 -5.99 -9.42 -31.36
C GLN A 141 -6.97 -9.16 -30.21
N SER A 142 -6.46 -8.66 -29.10
CA SER A 142 -7.25 -8.36 -27.90
C SER A 142 -6.89 -7.00 -27.31
N ALA A 143 -7.83 -6.37 -26.61
CA ALA A 143 -7.56 -5.13 -25.89
C ALA A 143 -6.76 -5.42 -24.62
N GLU A 144 -5.59 -4.79 -24.50
CA GLU A 144 -4.71 -4.91 -23.34
C GLU A 144 -4.21 -3.53 -22.88
N PHE A 145 -4.04 -3.38 -21.57
CA PHE A 145 -3.40 -2.21 -20.97
C PHE A 145 -1.87 -2.37 -21.01
N ILE A 146 -1.21 -1.65 -21.92
CA ILE A 146 0.24 -1.68 -22.07
C ILE A 146 0.86 -0.67 -21.12
N VAL A 147 1.66 -1.16 -20.18
CA VAL A 147 2.29 -0.34 -19.13
C VAL A 147 3.47 0.46 -19.70
N LEU A 148 3.56 1.72 -19.30
CA LEU A 148 4.69 2.61 -19.47
C LEU A 148 5.79 2.24 -18.48
N ASN A 149 6.97 1.87 -18.99
CA ASN A 149 8.09 1.40 -18.19
C ASN A 149 7.68 0.25 -17.24
N GLU A 150 7.55 0.54 -15.96
CA GLU A 150 7.17 -0.36 -14.89
C GLU A 150 6.24 0.34 -13.89
N ALA A 151 5.61 -0.43 -13.01
CA ALA A 151 4.77 0.12 -11.97
C ALA A 151 5.62 0.90 -10.95
N MET A 152 5.14 2.07 -10.56
CA MET A 152 5.79 2.90 -9.55
C MET A 152 5.09 2.73 -8.21
N THR A 153 5.87 2.60 -7.14
CA THR A 153 5.34 2.46 -5.78
C THR A 153 5.57 3.74 -4.99
N LEU A 154 4.49 4.30 -4.45
CA LEU A 154 4.45 5.55 -3.71
C LEU A 154 4.04 5.28 -2.27
N ARG A 155 4.60 6.05 -1.34
CA ARG A 155 4.15 6.03 0.06
C ARG A 155 2.69 6.46 0.16
N TYR A 156 1.91 5.72 0.94
CA TYR A 156 0.57 6.14 1.31
C TYR A 156 0.69 7.37 2.23
N ASP A 157 0.01 8.46 1.86
CA ASP A 157 -0.07 9.68 2.65
C ASP A 157 -1.37 10.39 2.25
N SER A 158 -2.39 10.30 3.10
CA SER A 158 -3.72 10.87 2.83
C SER A 158 -3.80 12.38 2.99
N ARG A 159 -2.79 13.01 3.61
CA ARG A 159 -2.74 14.47 3.82
C ARG A 159 -2.58 15.23 2.51
N GLN A 160 -2.17 14.54 1.44
CA GLN A 160 -1.93 15.11 0.13
C GLN A 160 -2.44 14.19 -0.99
N PRO A 161 -3.19 14.73 -1.97
CA PRO A 161 -3.52 13.95 -3.16
C PRO A 161 -2.27 13.61 -3.96
N LYS A 162 -2.29 12.46 -4.65
CA LYS A 162 -1.28 12.14 -5.65
C LYS A 162 -1.73 12.72 -7.00
N VAL A 163 -0.92 13.60 -7.57
CA VAL A 163 -1.25 14.32 -8.82
C VAL A 163 -0.30 13.89 -9.93
N PHE A 164 -0.88 13.56 -11.09
CA PHE A 164 -0.17 13.13 -12.28
C PHE A 164 -0.64 13.95 -13.49
N TYR A 165 0.28 14.39 -14.33
CA TYR A 165 -0.01 15.02 -15.62
C TYR A 165 0.46 14.09 -16.72
N LEU A 166 -0.49 13.59 -17.51
CA LEU A 166 -0.25 12.57 -18.52
C LEU A 166 -0.68 13.07 -19.90
N PRO A 167 -0.03 12.65 -21.00
CA PRO A 167 -0.48 13.01 -22.34
C PRO A 167 -1.85 12.39 -22.63
N GLU A 168 -2.67 13.07 -23.42
CA GLU A 168 -3.97 12.56 -23.85
C GLU A 168 -3.87 11.13 -24.44
N GLY A 169 -4.87 10.29 -24.16
CA GLY A 169 -4.85 8.87 -24.53
C GLY A 169 -3.96 7.99 -23.65
N THR A 170 -3.33 8.56 -22.62
CA THR A 170 -2.63 7.82 -21.55
C THR A 170 -3.52 7.72 -20.32
N GLU A 171 -3.58 6.53 -19.76
CA GLU A 171 -4.42 6.21 -18.61
C GLU A 171 -3.56 5.85 -17.39
N LEU A 172 -4.18 5.99 -16.22
CA LEU A 172 -3.59 5.66 -14.94
C LEU A 172 -4.50 4.68 -14.21
N ARG A 173 -3.96 3.53 -13.81
CA ARG A 173 -4.59 2.61 -12.86
C ARG A 173 -3.72 2.44 -11.63
N TYR A 174 -4.32 2.11 -10.51
CA TYR A 174 -3.63 2.00 -9.23
C TYR A 174 -4.19 0.87 -8.39
N ARG A 175 -3.39 0.41 -7.42
CA ARG A 175 -3.85 -0.46 -6.33
C ARG A 175 -3.09 -0.11 -5.04
N VAL A 176 -3.68 -0.51 -3.91
CA VAL A 176 -3.08 -0.31 -2.59
C VAL A 176 -2.51 -1.64 -2.10
N TRP A 177 -1.30 -1.58 -1.58
CA TRP A 177 -0.62 -2.67 -0.90
C TRP A 177 -0.65 -2.40 0.60
N LYS A 178 -0.67 -3.47 1.39
CA LYS A 178 -0.50 -3.40 2.84
C LYS A 178 0.52 -4.46 3.27
N THR A 179 1.45 -4.11 4.14
CA THR A 179 2.26 -5.12 4.82
C THR A 179 1.40 -5.88 5.82
N VAL A 180 1.54 -7.21 5.84
CA VAL A 180 0.82 -8.08 6.79
C VAL A 180 1.75 -8.74 7.80
N ASN A 181 3.06 -8.54 7.64
CA ASN A 181 4.10 -9.10 8.49
C ASN A 181 4.84 -7.99 9.23
N GLU A 182 5.31 -8.32 10.43
CA GLU A 182 6.29 -7.51 11.15
C GLU A 182 7.70 -7.73 10.56
N PHE A 183 8.65 -6.86 10.91
CA PHE A 183 10.04 -7.05 10.54
C PHE A 183 10.63 -8.28 11.24
N GLU A 184 11.35 -9.10 10.48
CA GLU A 184 12.11 -10.25 10.98
C GLU A 184 13.62 -9.99 10.84
N PHE A 185 14.40 -10.47 11.82
CA PHE A 185 15.86 -10.43 11.75
C PHE A 185 16.36 -11.56 10.85
N SER A 186 17.22 -11.24 9.87
CA SER A 186 17.74 -12.23 8.90
C SER A 186 18.77 -13.22 9.47
N GLY A 187 19.25 -13.01 10.69
CA GLY A 187 20.36 -13.75 11.28
C GLY A 187 20.02 -14.56 12.53
N GLN A 188 18.75 -14.89 12.75
CA GLN A 188 18.33 -15.82 13.81
C GLN A 188 18.27 -17.26 13.30
#